data_AF-A0A699VL04-F1
#
_entry.id   AF-A0A699VL04-F1
#
_cell.length_a   1.000
_cell.length_b   1.000
_cell.length_c   1.000
_cell.angle_alpha   90.00
_cell.angle_beta   90.00
_cell.angle_gamma   90.00
#
_symmetry.space_group_name_H-M   'P 1'
#
loop_
_entity.id
_entity.type
_entity.pdbx_description
1 polymer ?
#
loop_
_entity_poly.entity_id
_entity_poly.type
_entity_poly.pdbx_seq_one_letter_code
_entity_poly.pdbx_strand_id
1 'polypeptide(L)'
;MDWLAKYQAVIVCAEKIVRIHWGNETLIIHGDVPGAAPVARAPYRLAPSEMKELAEQLKELSDKGFIRPSSSPWGTPFLFVKKKDGSFRMCIDYWELNKLT
;
A
#
# COMPACT_ATOMS: atom_id res chain seq x y z
N MET A 1 6.16 -0.56 12.12
CA MET A 1 6.84 0.33 11.15
C MET A 1 8.08 0.98 11.76
N ASP A 2 8.58 0.42 12.87
CA ASP A 2 9.53 1.08 13.77
C ASP A 2 10.95 1.12 13.19
N TRP A 3 11.27 0.19 12.31
CA TRP A 3 12.55 0.14 11.62
C TRP A 3 12.68 1.21 10.52
N LEU A 4 11.60 1.56 9.82
CA LEU A 4 11.63 2.63 8.81
C LEU A 4 11.91 4.00 9.46
N ALA A 5 11.30 4.24 10.62
CA ALA A 5 11.55 5.44 11.42
C ALA A 5 12.99 5.46 11.97
N LYS A 6 13.50 4.32 12.43
CA LYS A 6 14.88 4.18 12.94
C LYS A 6 15.94 4.57 11.90
N TYR A 7 15.67 4.33 10.61
CA TYR A 7 16.63 4.58 9.53
C TYR A 7 16.24 5.74 8.60
N GLN A 8 15.31 6.59 9.03
CA GLN A 8 14.82 7.74 8.25
C GLN A 8 14.48 7.35 6.80
N ALA A 9 13.82 6.20 6.62
CA ALA A 9 13.55 5.66 5.31
C ALA A 9 12.55 6.56 4.55
N VAL A 10 12.89 6.89 3.30
CA VAL A 10 12.05 7.69 2.40
C VAL A 10 11.41 6.76 1.38
N ILE A 11 10.08 6.69 1.38
CA ILE A 11 9.31 5.91 0.41
C ILE A 11 8.85 6.83 -0.72
N VAL A 12 9.37 6.62 -1.92
CA VAL A 12 8.93 7.35 -3.12
C VAL A 12 7.98 6.46 -3.90
N CYS A 13 6.69 6.53 -3.55
CA CYS A 13 5.67 5.64 -4.13
C CYS A 13 5.55 5.76 -5.67
N ALA A 14 5.84 6.92 -6.26
CA ALA A 14 5.78 7.11 -7.71
C ALA A 14 6.88 6.33 -8.45
N GLU A 15 8.03 6.17 -7.82
CA GLU A 15 9.20 5.47 -8.36
C GLU A 15 9.32 4.05 -7.80
N LYS A 16 8.41 3.65 -6.90
CA LYS A 16 8.44 2.37 -6.18
C LYS A 16 9.76 2.07 -5.49
N ILE A 17 10.43 3.09 -4.98
CA ILE A 17 11.69 2.93 -4.27
C ILE A 17 11.54 3.23 -2.78
N VAL A 18 12.29 2.49 -1.97
CA VAL A 18 12.55 2.83 -0.57
C VAL A 18 14.03 3.21 -0.47
N ARG A 19 14.30 4.45 -0.08
CA ARG A 19 15.65 4.95 0.19
C ARG A 19 15.90 4.87 1.69
N ILE A 20 16.98 4.21 2.09
CA ILE A 20 17.39 4.08 3.49
C ILE A 20 18.76 4.72 3.64
N HIS A 21 18.87 5.72 4.51
CA HIS A 21 20.13 6.37 4.80
C HIS A 21 20.85 5.61 5.91
N TRP A 22 22.07 5.14 5.64
CA TRP A 22 22.91 4.42 6.60
C TRP A 22 24.32 5.00 6.59
N GLY A 23 24.61 5.86 7.57
CA GLY A 23 25.88 6.60 7.60
C GLY A 23 26.01 7.52 6.38
N ASN A 24 27.07 7.32 5.59
CA ASN A 24 27.33 8.09 4.36
C ASN A 24 26.77 7.41 3.10
N GLU A 25 26.13 6.25 3.25
CA GLU A 25 25.60 5.46 2.14
C GLU A 25 24.08 5.56 2.07
N THR A 26 23.53 5.43 0.86
CA THR A 26 22.09 5.35 0.63
C THR A 26 21.77 4.02 -0.04
N LEU A 27 21.05 3.15 0.66
CA LEU A 27 20.53 1.93 0.10
C LEU A 27 19.21 2.24 -0.62
N ILE A 28 19.14 1.92 -1.91
CA ILE A 28 17.93 2.08 -2.72
C ILE A 28 17.35 0.69 -2.97
N ILE A 29 16.19 0.42 -2.39
CA ILE A 29 15.44 -0.81 -2.63
C ILE A 29 14.42 -0.51 -3.72
N HIS A 30 14.56 -1.19 -4.87
CA HIS A 30 13.58 -1.18 -5.94
C HIS A 30 12.47 -2.17 -5.63
N GLY A 31 11.22 -1.71 -5.65
CA GLY A 31 10.03 -2.51 -5.37
C GLY A 31 9.47 -3.24 -6.61
N ASP A 32 10.20 -3.29 -7.72
CA ASP A 32 9.80 -3.93 -8.95
C ASP A 32 10.84 -4.94 -9.46
N VAL A 33 10.36 -6.08 -9.96
CA VAL A 33 11.18 -7.02 -10.74
C VAL A 33 11.33 -6.45 -12.17
N PRO A 34 12.56 -6.23 -12.66
CA PRO A 34 12.80 -5.71 -14.00
C PRO A 34 12.07 -6.53 -15.06
N GLY A 35 11.17 -5.90 -15.82
CA GLY A 35 10.42 -6.52 -16.92
C GLY A 35 9.08 -7.15 -16.53
N ALA A 36 8.66 -7.11 -15.26
CA ALA A 36 7.32 -7.57 -14.87
C ALA A 36 6.23 -6.62 -15.41
N ALA A 37 5.26 -7.17 -16.14
CA ALA A 37 4.12 -6.40 -16.63
C ALA A 37 3.22 -5.94 -15.45
N PRO A 38 2.61 -4.74 -15.52
CA PRO A 38 1.71 -4.28 -14.48
C PRO A 38 0.52 -5.21 -14.27
N VAL A 39 0.26 -5.55 -13.00
CA VAL A 39 -0.97 -6.22 -12.59
C VAL A 39 -1.95 -5.18 -12.10
N ALA A 40 -3.14 -5.14 -12.70
CA ALA A 40 -4.25 -4.27 -12.31
C ALA A 40 -5.53 -5.11 -12.19
N ARG A 41 -5.96 -5.38 -10.96
CA ARG A 41 -7.21 -6.10 -10.69
C ARG A 41 -8.29 -5.18 -10.15
N ALA A 42 -9.51 -5.41 -10.61
CA ALA A 42 -10.68 -4.69 -10.12
C ALA A 42 -10.90 -4.98 -8.62
N PRO A 43 -11.34 -3.99 -7.82
CA PRO A 43 -11.75 -4.21 -6.44
C PRO A 43 -12.88 -5.24 -6.33
N TYR A 44 -12.95 -5.94 -5.20
CA TYR A 44 -14.09 -6.80 -4.91
C TYR A 44 -15.38 -5.99 -4.77
N ARG A 45 -16.53 -6.64 -4.99
CA ARG A 45 -17.84 -5.99 -4.82
C ARG A 45 -18.06 -5.65 -3.36
N LEU A 46 -18.41 -4.39 -3.08
CA LEU A 46 -18.66 -3.89 -1.74
C LEU A 46 -20.15 -3.66 -1.49
N ALA A 47 -20.59 -3.94 -0.27
CA ALA A 47 -21.88 -3.53 0.25
C ALA A 47 -21.89 -2.01 0.55
N PRO A 48 -23.05 -1.35 0.62
CA PRO A 48 -23.13 0.08 0.93
C PRO A 48 -22.44 0.49 2.24
N SER A 49 -22.50 -0.35 3.28
CA SER A 49 -21.80 -0.11 4.55
C SER A 49 -20.28 -0.16 4.40
N GLU A 50 -19.76 -1.07 3.57
CA GLU A 50 -18.33 -1.20 3.29
C GLU A 50 -17.82 -0.04 2.42
N MET A 51 -18.64 0.46 1.49
CA MET A 51 -18.31 1.66 0.69
C MET A 51 -18.15 2.90 1.58
N LYS A 52 -19.03 3.06 2.59
CA LYS A 52 -18.92 4.16 3.56
C LYS A 52 -17.64 4.03 4.39
N GLU A 53 -17.40 2.85 4.93
CA GLU A 53 -16.19 2.55 5.71
C GLU A 53 -14.91 2.78 4.89
N LEU A 54 -14.91 2.40 3.61
CA LEU A 54 -13.79 2.63 2.70
C LEU A 54 -13.46 4.11 2.60
N ALA A 55 -14.47 4.96 2.37
CA ALA A 55 -14.26 6.40 2.25
C ALA A 55 -13.67 6.99 3.55
N GLU A 56 -14.15 6.53 4.71
CA GLU A 56 -13.66 6.98 6.02
C GLU A 56 -12.21 6.54 6.27
N GLN A 57 -11.86 5.27 6.04
CA GLN A 57 -10.49 4.77 6.22
C GLN A 57 -9.50 5.38 5.21
N LEU A 58 -9.89 5.54 3.94
CA LEU A 58 -9.03 6.19 2.94
C LEU A 58 -8.74 7.65 3.32
N LYS A 59 -9.76 8.38 3.80
CA LYS A 59 -9.58 9.75 4.26
C LYS A 59 -8.62 9.80 5.45
N GLU A 60 -8.81 8.96 6.47
CA GLU A 60 -7.94 8.92 7.64
C GLU A 60 -6.47 8.60 7.27
N LEU A 61 -6.25 7.63 6.38
CA LEU A 61 -4.92 7.27 5.90
C LEU A 61 -4.29 8.39 5.08
N SER A 62 -5.08 9.12 4.30
CA SER A 62 -4.62 10.28 3.53
C SER A 62 -4.28 11.46 4.44
N ASP A 63 -5.12 11.76 5.43
CA ASP A 63 -4.91 12.86 6.39
C ASP A 63 -3.66 12.60 7.25
N LYS A 64 -3.35 11.34 7.55
CA LYS A 64 -2.11 10.91 8.22
C LYS A 64 -0.87 10.91 7.30
N GLY A 65 -1.05 11.12 6.00
CA GLY A 65 0.03 11.10 5.01
C GLY A 65 0.57 9.70 4.69
N PHE A 66 -0.13 8.63 5.07
CA PHE A 66 0.27 7.25 4.77
C PHE A 66 0.00 6.86 3.32
N ILE A 67 -1.02 7.45 2.69
CA ILE A 67 -1.36 7.24 1.28
C ILE A 67 -1.56 8.57 0.55
N ARG A 68 -1.53 8.51 -0.78
CA ARG A 68 -1.89 9.62 -1.67
C ARG A 68 -2.52 9.06 -2.95
N PRO A 69 -3.31 9.86 -3.69
CA PRO A 69 -3.75 9.49 -5.03
C PRO A 69 -2.56 9.10 -5.92
N SER A 70 -2.76 8.08 -6.76
CA SER A 70 -1.73 7.54 -7.66
C SER A 70 -2.34 7.19 -9.01
N SER A 71 -1.59 7.40 -10.08
CA SER A 71 -1.90 6.99 -11.45
C SER A 71 -1.08 5.78 -11.89
N SER A 72 -0.60 4.98 -10.93
CA SER A 72 0.19 3.77 -11.19
C SER A 72 -0.58 2.80 -12.10
N PRO A 73 0.09 2.18 -13.10
CA PRO A 73 -0.53 1.11 -13.88
C PRO A 73 -0.71 -0.19 -13.07
N TRP A 74 -0.19 -0.22 -11.84
CA TRP A 74 -0.33 -1.33 -10.90
C TRP A 74 -1.47 -1.06 -9.92
N GLY A 75 -2.33 -2.05 -9.73
CA GLY A 75 -3.44 -2.01 -8.82
C GLY A 75 -3.79 -3.40 -8.32
N THR A 76 -4.04 -3.51 -7.02
CA THR A 76 -4.45 -4.77 -6.39
C THR A 76 -5.75 -4.55 -5.64
N PRO A 77 -6.62 -5.55 -5.54
CA PRO A 77 -7.88 -5.37 -4.84
C PRO A 77 -7.61 -5.27 -3.34
N PHE A 78 -8.57 -4.72 -2.63
CA PHE A 78 -8.63 -4.78 -1.18
C PHE A 78 -9.92 -5.49 -0.77
N LEU A 79 -9.95 -6.00 0.45
CA LEU A 79 -11.12 -6.60 1.06
C LEU A 79 -11.29 -6.06 2.48
N PHE A 80 -12.51 -6.16 2.99
CA PHE A 80 -12.78 -5.93 4.40
C PHE A 80 -12.79 -7.23 5.18
N VAL A 81 -12.12 -7.22 6.33
CA VAL A 81 -12.21 -8.28 7.33
C VAL A 81 -12.91 -7.73 8.56
N LYS A 82 -13.91 -8.45 9.05
CA LYS A 82 -14.60 -8.10 10.29
C LYS A 82 -13.74 -8.49 11.49
N LYS A 83 -13.42 -7.53 12.35
CA LYS A 83 -12.72 -7.77 13.62
C LYS A 83 -13.68 -8.34 14.66
N LYS A 84 -13.12 -8.84 15.77
CA LYS A 84 -13.90 -9.36 16.92
C LYS A 84 -14.85 -8.32 17.51
N ASP A 85 -14.45 -7.04 17.50
CA ASP A 85 -15.26 -5.91 17.97
C ASP A 85 -16.38 -5.50 16.98
N GLY A 86 -16.50 -6.19 15.84
CA GLY A 86 -17.49 -5.90 14.81
C GLY A 86 -17.09 -4.81 13.82
N SER A 87 -15.98 -4.10 14.05
CA SER A 87 -15.43 -3.11 13.12
C SER A 87 -14.81 -3.77 11.90
N PHE A 88 -14.70 -3.01 10.81
CA PHE A 88 -14.05 -3.46 9.59
C PHE A 88 -12.56 -3.09 9.59
N ARG A 89 -11.74 -3.94 8.97
CA ARG A 89 -10.33 -3.66 8.66
C ARG A 89 -10.15 -3.78 7.16
N MET A 90 -9.74 -2.70 6.50
CA MET A 90 -9.30 -2.76 5.11
C MET A 90 -7.99 -3.53 5.03
N CYS A 91 -7.94 -4.55 4.18
CA CYS A 91 -6.78 -5.38 3.91
C CYS A 91 -6.50 -5.37 2.40
N ILE A 92 -5.27 -5.04 2.02
CA ILE A 92 -4.84 -5.09 0.63
C ILE A 92 -4.47 -6.53 0.28
N ASP A 93 -5.04 -7.07 -0.80
CA ASP A 93 -4.73 -8.41 -1.28
C ASP A 93 -3.43 -8.36 -2.09
N TYR A 94 -2.31 -8.61 -1.43
CA TYR A 94 -0.99 -8.61 -2.06
C TYR A 94 -0.66 -9.90 -2.81
N TRP A 95 -1.56 -10.88 -2.87
CA TRP A 95 -1.26 -12.22 -3.39
C TRP A 95 -0.54 -12.21 -4.75
N GLU A 96 -1.05 -11.42 -5.69
CA GLU A 96 -0.51 -11.38 -7.05
C GLU A 96 0.79 -10.56 -7.15
N LEU A 97 0.90 -9.51 -6.34
CA LEU A 97 2.13 -8.74 -6.21
C LEU A 97 3.25 -9.57 -5.58
N ASN A 98 2.93 -10.39 -4.57
CA ASN A 98 3.87 -11.26 -3.88
C ASN A 98 4.43 -12.37 -4.78
N LYS A 99 3.79 -12.69 -5.92
CA LYS A 99 4.35 -13.64 -6.90
C LYS A 99 5.48 -13.01 -7.73
N LEU A 100 5.56 -11.69 -7.73
CA LEU A 100 6.47 -10.89 -8.53
C LEU A 100 7.61 -10.32 -7.70
N THR A 101 7.76 -10.72 -6.44
CA THR A 101 8.76 -10.23 -5.49
C THR A 101 9.33 -11.41 -4.70
#